data_AF-A0A3M9ZCM1-F1
#
_entry.id   AF-A0A3M9ZCM1-F1
#
_cell.length_a   1.000
_cell.length_b   1.000
_cell.length_c   1.000
_cell.angle_alpha   90.00
_cell.angle_beta   90.00
_cell.angle_gamma   90.00
#
_symmetry.space_group_name_H-M   'P 1'
#
loop_
_entity.id
_entity.type
_entity.pdbx_description
1 polymer ?
#
loop_
_entity_poly.entity_id
_entity_poly.type
_entity_poly.pdbx_seq_one_letter_code
_entity_poly.pdbx_strand_id
1 'polypeptide(L)'
;MVFNSIEFLVFLIIVYTAYRLLPFRGQNRLLLVASYIFYGWWDARFLFLILLTSTLDFCSALMIGQGQMSTRQRVVSTTALLAAALLFVTVQWQAVQFSLTPFQLAIDWSNLLPSAWTGWLVWLGTLAAVLLANGLYPYLVALPENRRSNLCLATSITINLGILAVFKYFNFFVDSAEAALSSVGWQADFFSLGVLLPVGISFYTFQSMSYTIDVYRREIPPVQRLSDFALSISFFPQLVAGPIVRAADLLPQISKPRQIKFDQTIRGLYLILLGLFKKVAIADGIAGSVNAVYGTTGAVSWLDVVAATLLFTFQIYCDFSGYSDIARGVAKLFGIELMLNFNLPYFSKTPSEFWRRWHISLSTWLRDYLYIPLGGNRKGNTYRNLMTTMVLGGLWHGAAWNYVLWGFYQGTLLCIYRALGIRESKQSTQRNSFNLKQFLPAATATVLFFGLVCYGWLLFRATSFEQIVRFTQILFTDFGNFSLSMPRPTLSGMIGLLVLIVYECLEYSAGNAHFYYRIPSLFRGAFYAVLTTLILMGASNAASQFIYFQF
;
A
#
# COMPACT_ATOMS: atom_id res chain seq x y z
N MET A 1 10.84 -7.00 7.65
CA MET A 1 10.25 -8.36 7.79
C MET A 1 9.03 -8.47 6.89
N VAL A 2 8.59 -9.68 6.54
CA VAL A 2 7.37 -9.90 5.73
C VAL A 2 6.39 -10.77 6.51
N PHE A 3 5.08 -10.54 6.37
CA PHE A 3 4.07 -11.19 7.23
C PHE A 3 3.98 -12.72 7.11
N ASN A 4 4.43 -13.30 6.00
CA ASN A 4 4.45 -14.75 5.78
C ASN A 4 5.80 -15.39 6.18
N SER A 5 6.68 -14.68 6.91
CA SER A 5 7.98 -15.19 7.32
C SER A 5 7.98 -15.69 8.78
N ILE A 6 8.91 -16.60 9.10
CA ILE A 6 9.07 -17.13 10.47
C ILE A 6 9.51 -16.03 11.43
N GLU A 7 10.39 -15.13 10.98
CA GLU A 7 10.86 -13.98 11.74
C GLU A 7 9.70 -13.10 12.19
N PHE A 8 8.73 -12.86 11.30
CA PHE A 8 7.53 -12.10 11.66
C PHE A 8 6.66 -12.82 12.69
N LEU A 9 6.50 -14.14 12.59
CA LEU A 9 5.74 -14.92 13.58
C LEU A 9 6.37 -14.80 14.97
N VAL A 10 7.70 -14.98 15.07
CA VAL A 10 8.44 -14.84 16.33
C VAL A 10 8.31 -13.41 16.86
N PHE A 11 8.53 -12.40 16.01
CA PHE A 11 8.34 -10.99 16.34
C PHE A 11 6.94 -10.72 16.89
N LEU A 12 5.89 -11.21 16.22
CA LEU A 12 4.50 -10.99 16.62
C LEU A 12 4.19 -11.62 17.98
N ILE A 13 4.67 -12.83 18.26
CA ILE A 13 4.49 -13.51 19.54
C ILE A 13 5.13 -12.70 20.68
N ILE A 14 6.38 -12.25 20.49
CA ILE A 14 7.11 -11.45 21.49
C ILE A 14 6.39 -10.12 21.74
N VAL A 15 6.07 -9.38 20.68
CA VAL A 15 5.42 -8.07 20.77
C VAL A 15 4.03 -8.19 21.38
N TYR A 16 3.24 -9.19 20.96
CA TYR A 16 1.90 -9.41 21.51
C TYR A 16 1.95 -9.76 23.00
N THR A 17 2.86 -10.64 23.40
CA THR A 17 3.02 -11.03 24.81
C THR A 17 3.40 -9.82 25.67
N ALA A 18 4.41 -9.05 25.26
CA ALA A 18 4.81 -7.83 25.95
C ALA A 18 3.67 -6.79 25.99
N TYR A 19 2.90 -6.67 24.90
CA TYR A 19 1.77 -5.74 24.81
C TYR A 19 0.69 -6.04 25.85
N ARG A 20 0.41 -7.33 26.11
CA ARG A 20 -0.59 -7.76 27.10
C ARG A 20 -0.19 -7.45 28.54
N LEU A 21 1.10 -7.30 28.82
CA LEU A 21 1.64 -7.02 30.15
C LEU A 21 1.76 -5.52 30.46
N LEU A 22 1.68 -4.67 29.44
CA LEU A 22 1.91 -3.23 29.59
C LEU A 22 0.61 -2.42 29.75
N PRO A 23 0.63 -1.32 30.52
CA PRO A 23 -0.47 -0.37 30.56
C PRO A 23 -0.55 0.43 29.24
N PHE A 24 -1.67 1.14 29.03
CA PHE A 24 -1.95 1.89 27.79
C PHE A 24 -0.77 2.69 27.21
N ARG A 25 -0.05 3.46 28.02
CA ARG A 25 1.09 4.26 27.53
C ARG A 25 2.32 3.39 27.23
N GLY A 26 2.53 2.32 27.98
CA GLY A 26 3.56 1.32 27.68
C GLY A 26 3.27 0.58 26.37
N GLN A 27 2.00 0.25 26.12
CA GLN A 27 1.55 -0.33 24.86
C GLN A 27 1.86 0.55 23.65
N ASN A 28 1.55 1.86 23.71
CA ASN A 28 1.88 2.78 22.60
C ASN A 28 3.39 2.84 22.33
N ARG A 29 4.20 2.91 23.40
CA ARG A 29 5.67 2.93 23.26
C ARG A 29 6.19 1.62 22.67
N LEU A 30 5.69 0.49 23.14
CA LEU A 30 6.04 -0.83 22.60
C LEU A 30 5.67 -0.92 21.12
N LEU A 31 4.44 -0.54 20.74
CA LEU A 31 4.01 -0.58 19.35
C LEU A 31 4.83 0.35 18.46
N LEU A 32 5.26 1.51 18.97
CA LEU A 32 6.13 2.43 18.24
C LEU A 32 7.50 1.80 17.99
N VAL A 33 8.14 1.26 19.03
CA VAL A 33 9.44 0.59 18.91
C VAL A 33 9.34 -0.63 18.00
N ALA A 34 8.34 -1.48 18.20
CA ALA A 34 8.07 -2.64 17.36
C ALA A 34 7.88 -2.24 15.89
N SER A 35 7.25 -1.10 15.64
CA SER A 35 7.05 -0.58 14.29
C SER A 35 8.33 -0.14 13.61
N TYR A 36 9.23 0.52 14.34
CA TYR A 36 10.52 0.92 13.82
C TYR A 36 11.42 -0.31 13.60
N ILE A 37 11.37 -1.32 14.48
CA ILE A 37 12.08 -2.59 14.29
C ILE A 37 11.56 -3.32 13.05
N PHE A 38 10.24 -3.45 12.89
CA PHE A 38 9.63 -4.16 11.76
C PHE A 38 10.04 -3.58 10.41
N TYR A 39 10.02 -2.24 10.30
CA TYR A 39 10.43 -1.53 9.10
C TYR A 39 11.95 -1.53 8.89
N GLY A 40 12.71 -1.19 9.93
CA GLY A 40 14.17 -1.13 9.89
C GLY A 40 14.84 -2.49 9.66
N TRP A 41 14.10 -3.59 9.80
CA TRP A 41 14.56 -4.93 9.43
C TRP A 41 14.91 -5.08 7.96
N TRP A 42 14.31 -4.26 7.08
CA TRP A 42 14.74 -4.20 5.68
C TRP A 42 15.98 -3.32 5.54
N ASP A 43 15.88 -2.05 5.98
CA ASP A 43 17.02 -1.14 6.04
C ASP A 43 16.75 -0.01 7.04
N ALA A 44 17.59 0.09 8.07
CA ALA A 44 17.44 1.04 9.15
C ALA A 44 17.56 2.51 8.69
N ARG A 45 18.26 2.79 7.60
CA ARG A 45 18.53 4.16 7.11
C ARG A 45 17.24 4.91 6.79
N PHE A 46 16.24 4.20 6.28
CA PHE A 46 14.98 4.81 5.90
C PHE A 46 14.04 5.10 7.07
N LEU A 47 14.36 4.66 8.30
CA LEU A 47 13.66 5.12 9.51
C LEU A 47 13.82 6.62 9.72
N PHE A 48 14.94 7.20 9.26
CA PHE A 48 15.12 8.65 9.24
C PHE A 48 14.04 9.34 8.40
N LEU A 49 13.71 8.82 7.21
CA LEU A 49 12.69 9.42 6.35
C LEU A 49 11.30 9.42 7.01
N ILE A 50 10.92 8.30 7.64
CA ILE A 50 9.64 8.20 8.36
C ILE A 50 9.58 9.20 9.52
N LEU A 51 10.64 9.30 10.33
CA LEU A 51 10.65 10.23 11.45
C LEU A 51 10.75 11.69 10.98
N LEU A 52 11.46 11.95 9.88
CA LEU A 52 11.56 13.27 9.26
C LEU A 52 10.17 13.77 8.84
N THR A 53 9.45 13.01 8.01
CA THR A 53 8.11 13.37 7.56
C THR A 53 7.14 13.47 8.73
N SER A 54 7.17 12.49 9.65
CA SER A 54 6.32 12.51 10.84
C SER A 54 6.55 13.76 11.71
N THR A 55 7.80 14.16 11.90
CA THR A 55 8.12 15.33 12.74
C THR A 55 7.73 16.63 12.06
N LEU A 56 8.02 16.77 10.76
CA LEU A 56 7.67 17.96 10.00
C LEU A 56 6.15 18.14 9.92
N ASP A 57 5.41 17.08 9.65
CA ASP A 57 3.95 17.14 9.55
C ASP A 57 3.29 17.32 10.91
N PHE A 58 3.86 16.76 11.98
CA PHE A 58 3.46 17.07 13.35
C PHE A 58 3.62 18.56 13.68
N CYS A 59 4.79 19.15 13.40
CA CYS A 59 5.06 20.56 13.63
C CYS A 59 4.14 21.45 12.78
N SER A 60 4.00 21.16 11.49
CA SER A 60 3.12 21.88 10.57
C SER A 60 1.66 21.84 11.04
N ALA A 61 1.16 20.68 11.44
CA ALA A 61 -0.20 20.55 11.96
C ALA A 61 -0.43 21.35 13.26
N LEU A 62 0.54 21.39 14.17
CA LEU A 62 0.44 22.24 15.38
C LEU A 62 0.40 23.73 15.01
N MET A 63 1.23 24.17 14.06
CA MET A 63 1.27 25.56 13.60
C MET A 63 -0.01 25.96 12.84
N ILE A 64 -0.61 25.04 12.08
CA ILE A 64 -1.92 25.24 11.44
C ILE A 64 -3.02 25.30 12.50
N GLY A 65 -3.05 24.31 13.39
CA GLY A 65 -4.14 24.09 14.31
C GLY A 65 -4.19 25.08 15.47
N GLN A 66 -3.04 25.34 16.10
CA GLN A 66 -2.88 26.12 17.34
C GLN A 66 -2.09 27.42 17.14
N GLY A 67 -1.34 27.53 16.05
CA GLY A 67 -0.53 28.71 15.75
C GLY A 67 0.80 28.83 16.46
N GLN A 68 1.06 27.96 17.41
CA GLN A 68 2.30 27.90 18.16
C GLN A 68 2.53 26.48 18.66
N MET A 69 3.78 26.20 19.02
CA MET A 69 4.20 24.97 19.68
C MET A 69 4.72 25.29 21.08
N SER A 70 4.44 24.42 22.04
CA SER A 70 5.09 24.49 23.36
C SER A 70 6.60 24.25 23.24
N THR A 71 7.38 24.81 24.17
CA THR A 71 8.84 24.59 24.25
C THR A 71 9.18 23.10 24.26
N ARG A 72 8.38 22.30 25.00
CA ARG A 72 8.55 20.84 25.05
C ARG A 72 8.38 20.20 23.68
N GLN A 73 7.36 20.57 22.90
CA GLN A 73 7.15 20.02 21.55
C GLN A 73 8.32 20.38 20.63
N ARG A 74 8.81 21.63 20.69
CA ARG A 74 9.96 22.07 19.87
C ARG A 74 11.24 21.30 20.20
N VAL A 75 11.55 21.15 21.49
CA VAL A 75 12.72 20.40 21.95
C VAL A 75 12.59 18.93 21.53
N VAL A 76 11.45 18.30 21.77
CA VAL A 76 11.22 16.90 21.38
C VAL A 76 11.37 16.70 19.87
N SER A 77 10.78 17.56 19.03
CA SER A 77 10.92 17.48 17.57
C SER A 77 12.36 17.67 17.11
N THR A 78 13.06 18.66 17.67
CA THR A 78 14.47 18.95 17.37
C THR A 78 15.36 17.76 17.74
N THR A 79 15.25 17.28 18.98
CA THR A 79 16.03 16.14 19.47
C THR A 79 15.72 14.87 18.68
N ALA A 80 14.45 14.63 18.35
CA ALA A 80 14.05 13.46 17.57
C ALA A 80 14.72 13.43 16.18
N LEU A 81 14.74 14.56 15.46
CA LEU A 81 15.37 14.66 14.14
C LEU A 81 16.89 14.45 14.20
N LEU A 82 17.57 15.11 15.14
CA LEU A 82 19.02 14.99 15.30
C LEU A 82 19.43 13.58 15.74
N ALA A 83 18.68 12.99 16.68
CA ALA A 83 18.92 11.62 17.12
C ALA A 83 18.68 10.62 16.00
N ALA A 84 17.64 10.81 15.17
CA ALA A 84 17.39 9.91 14.05
C ALA A 84 18.41 10.04 12.91
N ALA A 85 18.84 11.25 12.58
CA ALA A 85 19.92 11.44 11.61
C ALA A 85 21.19 10.71 12.09
N LEU A 86 21.52 10.85 13.38
CA LEU A 86 22.68 10.18 13.99
C LEU A 86 22.52 8.66 13.97
N LEU A 87 21.43 8.15 14.54
CA LEU A 87 21.22 6.72 14.75
C LEU A 87 20.95 5.94 13.46
N PHE A 88 20.23 6.51 12.50
CA PHE A 88 19.79 5.77 11.33
C PHE A 88 20.63 6.05 10.09
N VAL A 89 21.22 7.25 9.97
CA VAL A 89 22.00 7.63 8.78
C VAL A 89 23.49 7.64 9.06
N THR A 90 23.92 8.15 10.21
CA THR A 90 25.36 8.23 10.53
C THR A 90 25.94 6.89 11.00
N VAL A 91 25.21 6.11 11.79
CA VAL A 91 25.63 4.76 12.21
C VAL A 91 25.54 3.77 11.04
N GLN A 92 26.62 3.06 10.75
CA GLN A 92 26.63 1.97 9.77
C GLN A 92 26.23 0.65 10.41
N TRP A 93 24.93 0.34 10.38
CA TRP A 93 24.39 -0.89 10.97
C TRP A 93 24.94 -2.19 10.34
N GLN A 94 25.53 -2.12 9.15
CA GLN A 94 26.24 -3.25 8.51
C GLN A 94 27.47 -3.72 9.30
N ALA A 95 28.05 -2.83 10.12
CA ALA A 95 29.16 -3.16 11.02
C ALA A 95 28.70 -4.01 12.23
N VAL A 96 27.38 -4.17 12.43
CA VAL A 96 26.80 -5.03 13.48
C VAL A 96 26.35 -6.34 12.85
N GLN A 97 27.13 -7.40 13.05
CA GLN A 97 26.80 -8.74 12.59
C GLN A 97 26.13 -9.53 13.70
N PHE A 98 24.94 -10.05 13.42
CA PHE A 98 24.18 -10.90 14.32
C PHE A 98 23.84 -12.22 13.64
N SER A 99 24.33 -13.33 14.19
CA SER A 99 23.94 -14.68 13.79
C SER A 99 23.24 -15.37 14.97
N LEU A 100 22.17 -16.09 14.69
CA LEU A 100 21.46 -16.92 15.67
C LEU A 100 22.04 -18.34 15.77
N THR A 101 22.79 -18.78 14.76
CA THR A 101 23.31 -20.16 14.66
C THR A 101 24.71 -20.18 14.04
N PRO A 102 25.79 -20.21 14.84
CA PRO A 102 25.84 -20.06 16.30
C PRO A 102 25.44 -18.64 16.75
N PHE A 103 24.99 -18.47 17.99
CA PHE A 103 24.71 -17.14 18.55
C PHE A 103 26.02 -16.33 18.62
N GLN A 104 26.17 -15.38 17.70
CA GLN A 104 27.34 -14.51 17.61
C GLN A 104 26.87 -13.09 17.33
N LEU A 105 27.30 -12.16 18.19
CA LEU A 105 27.17 -10.73 17.99
C LEU A 105 28.58 -10.16 17.85
N ALA A 106 28.96 -9.77 16.64
CA ALA A 106 30.23 -9.12 16.35
C ALA A 106 29.96 -7.67 15.91
N ILE A 107 30.65 -6.71 16.53
CA ILE A 107 30.55 -5.29 16.19
C ILE A 107 31.92 -4.83 15.71
N ASP A 108 32.00 -4.41 14.46
CA ASP A 108 33.17 -3.75 13.92
C ASP A 108 33.14 -2.26 14.30
N TRP A 109 33.74 -1.95 15.45
CA TRP A 109 33.81 -0.58 15.98
C TRP A 109 34.53 0.41 15.05
N SER A 110 35.43 -0.07 14.19
CA SER A 110 36.16 0.79 13.25
C SER A 110 35.27 1.31 12.12
N ASN A 111 34.28 0.50 11.72
CA ASN A 111 33.36 0.82 10.64
C ASN A 111 31.97 1.28 11.11
N LEU A 112 31.68 1.22 12.41
CA LEU A 112 30.38 1.63 12.95
C LEU A 112 30.10 3.14 12.75
N LEU A 113 31.13 3.97 12.90
CA LEU A 113 31.06 5.43 12.72
C LEU A 113 32.30 5.96 11.96
N PRO A 114 32.44 5.67 10.67
CA PRO A 114 33.59 6.11 9.90
C PRO A 114 33.57 7.63 9.75
N SER A 115 34.73 8.28 9.86
CA SER A 115 34.86 9.74 9.73
C SER A 115 34.53 10.25 8.32
N ALA A 116 34.85 9.48 7.28
CA ALA A 116 34.58 9.79 5.87
C ALA A 116 33.18 9.37 5.39
N TRP A 117 32.26 9.06 6.31
CA TRP A 117 30.91 8.62 5.96
C TRP A 117 29.99 9.80 5.61
N THR A 118 29.25 9.67 4.51
CA THR A 118 28.27 10.68 4.04
C THR A 118 27.16 10.93 5.05
N GLY A 119 26.91 10.01 5.98
CA GLY A 119 25.95 10.21 7.06
C GLY A 119 26.27 11.38 7.99
N TRP A 120 27.55 11.81 8.09
CA TRP A 120 27.90 13.04 8.81
C TRP A 120 27.42 14.30 8.08
N LEU A 121 27.44 14.31 6.75
CA LEU A 121 26.88 15.41 5.96
C LEU A 121 25.36 15.51 6.14
N VAL A 122 24.67 14.36 6.18
CA VAL A 122 23.22 14.34 6.46
C VAL A 122 22.93 14.84 7.86
N TRP A 123 23.74 14.46 8.86
CA TRP A 123 23.57 14.95 10.22
C TRP A 123 23.82 16.46 10.35
N LEU A 124 24.90 16.97 9.76
CA LEU A 124 25.20 18.41 9.72
C LEU A 124 24.12 19.21 8.96
N GLY A 125 23.63 18.68 7.84
CA GLY A 125 22.51 19.27 7.10
C GLY A 125 21.22 19.28 7.93
N THR A 126 20.95 18.21 8.68
CA THR A 126 19.81 18.14 9.60
C THR A 126 19.96 19.16 10.73
N LEU A 127 21.17 19.31 11.29
CA LEU A 127 21.48 20.31 12.31
C LEU A 127 21.24 21.73 11.78
N ALA A 128 21.79 22.05 10.61
CA ALA A 128 21.59 23.35 9.97
C ALA A 128 20.09 23.63 9.71
N ALA A 129 19.35 22.65 9.19
CA ALA A 129 17.91 22.77 8.94
C ALA A 129 17.10 22.99 10.23
N VAL A 130 17.43 22.27 11.30
CA VAL A 130 16.77 22.41 12.61
C VAL A 130 17.09 23.76 13.26
N LEU A 131 18.33 24.24 13.16
CA LEU A 131 18.71 25.58 13.64
C LEU A 131 17.97 26.67 12.85
N LEU A 132 17.91 26.55 11.52
CA LEU A 132 17.16 27.46 10.67
C LEU A 132 15.67 27.45 11.02
N ALA A 133 15.05 26.27 11.16
CA ALA A 133 13.64 26.16 11.52
C ALA A 133 13.34 26.79 12.89
N ASN A 134 14.22 26.60 13.88
CA ASN A 134 14.08 27.25 15.18
C ASN A 134 14.29 28.77 15.13
N GLY A 135 15.18 29.26 14.25
CA GLY A 135 15.38 30.69 14.00
C GLY A 135 14.19 31.35 13.28
N LEU A 136 13.55 30.63 12.36
CA LEU A 136 12.36 31.09 11.64
C LEU A 136 11.06 30.99 12.46
N TYR A 137 11.04 30.17 13.51
CA TYR A 137 9.84 29.90 14.32
C TYR A 137 9.15 31.16 14.87
N PRO A 138 9.84 32.16 15.48
CA PRO A 138 9.17 33.37 15.97
C PRO A 138 8.46 34.15 14.86
N TYR A 139 9.07 34.22 13.68
CA TYR A 139 8.47 34.87 12.51
C TYR A 139 7.22 34.12 12.02
N LEU A 140 7.27 32.78 12.00
CA LEU A 140 6.12 31.95 11.64
C LEU A 140 4.95 32.10 12.62
N VAL A 141 5.22 32.22 13.92
CA VAL A 141 4.20 32.45 14.95
C VAL A 141 3.53 33.82 14.77
N ALA A 142 4.32 34.84 14.43
CA ALA A 142 3.83 36.22 14.23
C ALA A 142 2.96 36.41 12.97
N LEU A 143 2.97 35.45 12.03
CA LEU A 143 2.16 35.53 10.81
C LEU A 143 0.65 35.43 11.12
N PRO A 144 -0.21 36.12 10.33
CA PRO A 144 -1.65 35.91 10.36
C PRO A 144 -2.01 34.44 10.12
N GLU A 145 -3.03 33.94 10.81
CA GLU A 145 -3.43 32.53 10.80
C GLU A 145 -3.56 31.94 9.38
N ASN A 146 -4.21 32.67 8.46
CA ASN A 146 -4.39 32.21 7.08
C ASN A 146 -3.05 32.04 6.34
N ARG A 147 -2.13 33.00 6.48
CA ARG A 147 -0.81 32.93 5.83
C ARG A 147 0.05 31.84 6.43
N ARG A 148 0.08 31.75 7.76
CA ARG A 148 0.80 30.71 8.50
C ARG A 148 0.31 29.32 8.11
N SER A 149 -1.00 29.11 8.09
CA SER A 149 -1.61 27.81 7.79
C SER A 149 -1.33 27.38 6.34
N ASN A 150 -1.47 28.30 5.38
CA ASN A 150 -1.15 28.03 3.98
C ASN A 150 0.33 27.69 3.78
N LEU A 151 1.23 28.45 4.42
CA LEU A 151 2.66 28.20 4.34
C LEU A 151 3.03 26.84 4.94
N CYS A 152 2.54 26.53 6.14
CA CYS A 152 2.82 25.24 6.79
C CYS A 152 2.27 24.05 5.99
N LEU A 153 1.06 24.19 5.42
CA LEU A 153 0.48 23.17 4.54
C LEU A 153 1.33 23.00 3.26
N ALA A 154 1.69 24.11 2.61
CA ALA A 154 2.52 24.08 1.41
C ALA A 154 3.90 23.46 1.68
N THR A 155 4.52 23.79 2.81
CA THR A 155 5.78 23.16 3.24
C THR A 155 5.62 21.66 3.46
N SER A 156 4.57 21.23 4.17
CA SER A 156 4.26 19.80 4.38
C SER A 156 4.11 19.05 3.05
N ILE A 157 3.27 19.56 2.14
CA ILE A 157 3.01 18.93 0.84
C ILE A 157 4.28 18.90 -0.01
N THR A 158 5.00 20.02 -0.12
CA THR A 158 6.21 20.13 -0.93
C THR A 158 7.30 19.18 -0.44
N ILE A 159 7.52 19.04 0.86
CA ILE A 159 8.54 18.13 1.39
C ILE A 159 8.14 16.67 1.14
N ASN A 160 6.89 16.31 1.41
CA ASN A 160 6.40 14.95 1.19
C ASN A 160 6.46 14.54 -0.29
N LEU A 161 5.99 15.40 -1.20
CA LEU A 161 6.08 15.16 -2.63
C LEU A 161 7.51 15.25 -3.14
N GLY A 162 8.37 16.10 -2.56
CA GLY A 162 9.79 16.18 -2.88
C GLY A 162 10.54 14.90 -2.55
N ILE A 163 10.31 14.32 -1.36
CA ILE A 163 10.85 13.01 -0.98
C ILE A 163 10.38 11.93 -1.97
N LEU A 164 9.09 11.92 -2.32
CA LEU A 164 8.57 10.97 -3.28
C LEU A 164 9.17 11.18 -4.68
N ALA A 165 9.35 12.43 -5.13
CA ALA A 165 9.96 12.76 -6.41
C ALA A 165 11.40 12.26 -6.51
N VAL A 166 12.23 12.52 -5.48
CA VAL A 166 13.63 12.09 -5.44
C VAL A 166 13.76 10.58 -5.42
N PHE A 167 13.05 9.90 -4.51
CA PHE A 167 13.27 8.47 -4.32
C PHE A 167 12.53 7.60 -5.34
N LYS A 168 11.38 8.04 -5.86
CA LYS A 168 10.52 7.21 -6.73
C LYS A 168 10.55 7.60 -8.19
N TYR A 169 10.60 8.89 -8.51
CA TYR A 169 10.36 9.36 -9.87
C TYR A 169 11.58 9.94 -10.57
N PHE A 170 12.66 10.23 -9.84
CA PHE A 170 13.84 10.89 -10.39
C PHE A 170 14.40 10.16 -11.61
N ASN A 171 14.73 8.86 -11.46
CA ASN A 171 15.29 8.07 -12.56
C ASN A 171 14.33 7.97 -13.74
N PHE A 172 13.04 7.72 -13.50
CA PHE A 172 12.04 7.68 -14.58
C PHE A 172 12.00 8.96 -15.42
N PHE A 173 12.06 10.13 -14.79
CA PHE A 173 12.06 11.40 -15.52
C PHE A 173 13.38 11.66 -16.24
N VAL A 174 14.51 11.29 -15.63
CA VAL A 174 15.83 11.39 -16.24
C VAL A 174 15.93 10.48 -17.47
N ASP A 175 15.61 9.20 -17.32
CA ASP A 175 15.64 8.21 -18.40
C ASP A 175 14.70 8.60 -19.54
N SER A 176 13.51 9.13 -19.22
CA SER A 176 12.56 9.61 -20.23
C SER A 176 13.05 10.86 -20.96
N ALA A 177 13.73 11.78 -20.25
CA ALA A 177 14.30 12.98 -20.85
C ALA A 177 15.50 12.64 -21.75
N GLU A 178 16.35 11.71 -21.31
CA GLU A 178 17.46 11.17 -22.10
C GLU A 178 16.95 10.52 -23.39
N ALA A 179 15.97 9.61 -23.28
CA ALA A 179 15.37 8.96 -24.45
C ALA A 179 14.71 9.97 -25.42
N ALA A 180 14.07 11.01 -24.88
CA ALA A 180 13.49 12.07 -25.70
C ALA A 180 14.58 12.87 -26.42
N LEU A 181 15.66 13.26 -25.74
CA LEU A 181 16.75 14.03 -26.35
C LEU A 181 17.54 13.20 -27.36
N SER A 182 17.77 11.91 -27.08
CA SER A 182 18.43 11.00 -28.02
C SER A 182 17.61 10.83 -29.30
N SER A 183 16.26 10.87 -29.20
CA SER A 183 15.38 10.80 -30.38
C SER A 183 15.51 11.99 -31.33
N VAL A 184 15.98 13.14 -30.84
CA VAL A 184 16.25 14.35 -31.63
C VAL A 184 17.75 14.50 -31.94
N GLY A 185 18.55 13.45 -31.70
CA GLY A 185 19.98 13.40 -32.00
C GLY A 185 20.90 14.01 -30.95
N TRP A 186 20.38 14.38 -29.77
CA TRP A 186 21.19 14.94 -28.69
C TRP A 186 21.50 13.86 -27.64
N GLN A 187 22.76 13.47 -27.52
CA GLN A 187 23.22 12.55 -26.47
C GLN A 187 23.59 13.35 -25.22
N ALA A 188 22.68 13.38 -24.25
CA ALA A 188 22.92 13.96 -22.94
C ALA A 188 23.13 12.82 -21.94
N ASP A 189 24.33 12.71 -21.38
CA ASP A 189 24.61 11.78 -20.29
C ASP A 189 24.18 12.45 -18.97
N PHE A 190 22.96 12.14 -18.53
CA PHE A 190 22.44 12.68 -17.28
C PHE A 190 22.92 11.85 -16.09
N PHE A 191 23.19 12.52 -14.98
CA PHE A 191 23.53 11.87 -13.72
C PHE A 191 22.34 11.02 -13.23
N SER A 192 22.46 9.69 -13.32
CA SER A 192 21.51 8.77 -12.70
C SER A 192 21.84 8.60 -11.22
N LEU A 193 20.81 8.74 -10.38
CA LEU A 193 20.93 8.51 -8.95
C LEU A 193 20.62 7.04 -8.69
N GLY A 194 21.61 6.24 -8.29
CA GLY A 194 21.44 4.85 -7.83
C GLY A 194 20.71 4.76 -6.48
N VAL A 195 19.55 5.42 -6.36
CA VAL A 195 18.80 5.56 -5.12
C VAL A 195 17.93 4.32 -4.91
N LEU A 196 18.18 3.63 -3.81
CA LEU A 196 17.36 2.51 -3.35
C LEU A 196 15.97 3.04 -2.94
N LEU A 197 14.91 2.53 -3.56
CA LEU A 197 13.54 2.96 -3.28
C LEU A 197 13.08 2.46 -1.89
N PRO A 198 12.73 3.35 -0.95
CA PRO A 198 12.29 2.94 0.36
C PRO A 198 10.94 2.23 0.30
N VAL A 199 10.87 1.04 0.88
CA VAL A 199 9.63 0.26 0.97
C VAL A 199 8.53 1.10 1.66
N GLY A 200 7.33 1.12 1.10
CA GLY A 200 6.20 1.82 1.73
C GLY A 200 6.25 3.36 1.68
N ILE A 201 7.24 3.98 1.04
CA ILE A 201 7.35 5.46 0.94
C ILE A 201 6.08 6.13 0.44
N SER A 202 5.47 5.57 -0.60
CA SER A 202 4.24 6.11 -1.16
C SER A 202 3.06 6.01 -0.17
N PHE A 203 3.04 5.02 0.71
CA PHE A 203 1.97 4.81 1.69
C PHE A 203 2.07 5.81 2.83
N TYR A 204 3.21 5.88 3.52
CA TYR A 204 3.35 6.77 4.67
C TYR A 204 3.35 8.25 4.24
N THR A 205 3.84 8.59 3.04
CA THR A 205 3.73 9.94 2.48
C THR A 205 2.27 10.37 2.33
N PHE A 206 1.40 9.49 1.83
CA PHE A 206 -0.03 9.79 1.69
C PHE A 206 -0.73 9.93 3.05
N GLN A 207 -0.40 9.08 4.03
CA GLN A 207 -0.96 9.16 5.38
C GLN A 207 -0.54 10.46 6.08
N SER A 208 0.73 10.84 5.95
CA SER A 208 1.29 12.03 6.60
C SER A 208 0.72 13.32 6.01
N MET A 209 0.60 13.40 4.66
CA MET A 209 -0.07 14.53 4.00
C MET A 209 -1.57 14.61 4.33
N SER A 210 -2.29 13.48 4.41
CA SER A 210 -3.70 13.49 4.80
C SER A 210 -3.90 14.17 6.15
N TYR A 211 -3.04 13.87 7.13
CA TYR A 211 -3.14 14.48 8.46
C TYR A 211 -3.04 16.01 8.42
N THR A 212 -2.04 16.57 7.72
CA THR A 212 -1.87 18.03 7.66
C THR A 212 -3.00 18.69 6.87
N ILE A 213 -3.50 18.05 5.80
CA ILE A 213 -4.66 18.51 5.04
C ILE A 213 -5.93 18.49 5.91
N ASP A 214 -6.19 17.43 6.66
CA ASP A 214 -7.39 17.30 7.50
C ASP A 214 -7.38 18.33 8.65
N VAL A 215 -6.21 18.58 9.25
CA VAL A 215 -6.05 19.64 10.26
C VAL A 215 -6.25 21.03 9.65
N TYR A 216 -5.74 21.27 8.44
CA TYR A 216 -5.96 22.51 7.70
C TYR A 216 -7.43 22.73 7.35
N ARG A 217 -8.14 21.69 6.95
CA ARG A 217 -9.59 21.71 6.70
C ARG A 217 -10.44 21.77 7.97
N ARG A 218 -9.81 21.74 9.15
CA ARG A 218 -10.45 21.72 10.47
C ARG A 218 -11.35 20.49 10.70
N GLU A 219 -11.07 19.39 10.00
CA GLU A 219 -11.80 18.13 10.14
C GLU A 219 -11.38 17.37 11.41
N ILE A 220 -10.11 17.50 11.81
CA ILE A 220 -9.55 16.92 13.04
C ILE A 220 -8.66 17.94 13.77
N PRO A 221 -8.56 17.88 15.11
CA PRO A 221 -7.61 18.68 15.86
C PRO A 221 -6.17 18.13 15.74
N PRO A 222 -5.14 18.98 15.87
CA PRO A 222 -3.76 18.50 15.86
C PRO A 222 -3.46 17.64 17.10
N VAL A 223 -2.70 16.57 16.89
CA VAL A 223 -2.16 15.69 17.92
C VAL A 223 -1.15 16.44 18.78
N GLN A 224 -1.15 16.18 20.08
CA GLN A 224 -0.31 16.90 21.04
C GLN A 224 1.06 16.26 21.28
N ARG A 225 1.21 14.96 20.98
CA ARG A 225 2.45 14.20 21.21
C ARG A 225 3.00 13.63 19.91
N LEU A 226 4.27 13.92 19.63
CA LEU A 226 4.98 13.38 18.46
C LEU A 226 4.95 11.84 18.45
N SER A 227 5.07 11.19 19.59
CA SER A 227 5.03 9.71 19.68
C SER A 227 3.69 9.11 19.25
N ASP A 228 2.57 9.78 19.57
CA ASP A 228 1.23 9.30 19.21
C ASP A 228 1.02 9.45 17.68
N PHE A 229 1.55 10.54 17.09
CA PHE A 229 1.52 10.75 15.63
C PHE A 229 2.48 9.81 14.89
N ALA A 230 3.73 9.71 15.32
CA ALA A 230 4.72 8.81 14.73
C ALA A 230 4.25 7.34 14.77
N LEU A 231 3.58 6.91 15.85
CA LEU A 231 2.96 5.58 15.91
C LEU A 231 1.86 5.43 14.86
N SER A 232 1.02 6.45 14.66
CA SER A 232 -0.06 6.38 13.66
C SER A 232 0.45 6.20 12.23
N ILE A 233 1.60 6.81 11.90
CA ILE A 233 2.21 6.68 10.58
C ILE A 233 2.98 5.36 10.46
N SER A 234 3.76 5.01 11.48
CA SER A 234 4.66 3.85 11.44
C SER A 234 4.00 2.52 11.78
N PHE A 235 2.73 2.49 12.22
CA PHE A 235 2.11 1.28 12.77
C PHE A 235 2.33 0.04 11.89
N PHE A 236 3.14 -0.91 12.38
CA PHE A 236 3.69 -1.98 11.55
C PHE A 236 2.68 -2.82 10.76
N PRO A 237 1.45 -3.11 11.26
CA PRO A 237 0.51 -3.90 10.48
C PRO A 237 0.11 -3.20 9.18
N GLN A 238 0.08 -1.87 9.14
CA GLN A 238 -0.30 -1.13 7.93
C GLN A 238 0.87 -0.62 7.09
N LEU A 239 2.03 -0.37 7.70
CA LEU A 239 3.09 0.48 7.15
C LEU A 239 3.57 0.08 5.75
N VAL A 240 3.64 -1.22 5.48
CA VAL A 240 4.37 -1.75 4.31
C VAL A 240 3.44 -2.32 3.23
N ALA A 241 2.31 -2.93 3.61
CA ALA A 241 1.36 -3.55 2.67
C ALA A 241 -0.10 -3.55 3.16
N GLY A 242 -0.43 -2.78 4.20
CA GLY A 242 -1.81 -2.69 4.69
C GLY A 242 -2.60 -1.55 4.06
N PRO A 243 -3.85 -1.34 4.50
CA PRO A 243 -4.67 -0.23 4.02
C PRO A 243 -4.00 1.13 4.28
N ILE A 244 -4.17 2.08 3.37
CA ILE A 244 -3.79 3.50 3.58
C ILE A 244 -4.77 4.10 4.58
N VAL A 245 -4.43 4.08 5.86
CA VAL A 245 -5.32 4.54 6.93
C VAL A 245 -5.19 6.05 7.15
N ARG A 246 -6.32 6.71 7.33
CA ARG A 246 -6.36 8.14 7.64
C ARG A 246 -6.05 8.37 9.11
N ALA A 247 -5.36 9.48 9.37
CA ALA A 247 -5.08 9.91 10.73
C ALA A 247 -6.37 10.10 11.55
N ALA A 248 -7.45 10.58 10.91
CA ALA A 248 -8.77 10.72 11.53
C ALA A 248 -9.34 9.41 12.10
N ASP A 249 -9.05 8.26 11.47
CA ASP A 249 -9.57 6.96 11.90
C ASP A 249 -8.67 6.29 12.96
N LEU A 250 -7.34 6.44 12.82
CA LEU A 250 -6.38 5.71 13.65
C LEU A 250 -5.99 6.46 14.93
N LEU A 251 -5.83 7.78 14.87
CA LEU A 251 -5.41 8.59 16.02
C LEU A 251 -6.37 8.49 17.23
N PRO A 252 -7.70 8.48 17.06
CA PRO A 252 -8.61 8.28 18.18
C PRO A 252 -8.43 6.93 18.88
N GLN A 253 -8.08 5.88 18.13
CA GLN A 253 -7.83 4.53 18.66
C GLN A 253 -6.47 4.43 19.37
N ILE A 254 -5.47 5.20 18.94
CA ILE A 254 -4.16 5.30 19.60
C ILE A 254 -4.23 6.15 20.88
N SER A 255 -5.08 7.17 20.88
CA SER A 255 -5.14 8.17 21.95
C SER A 255 -5.96 7.71 23.17
N LYS A 256 -6.73 6.64 23.05
CA LYS A 256 -7.58 6.08 24.10
C LYS A 256 -7.10 4.68 24.52
N PRO A 257 -7.31 4.28 25.80
CA PRO A 257 -7.06 2.90 26.22
C PRO A 257 -7.83 1.91 25.37
N ARG A 258 -7.13 0.89 24.85
CA ARG A 258 -7.70 -0.15 23.98
C ARG A 258 -8.25 -1.29 24.83
N GLN A 259 -9.40 -1.82 24.41
CA GLN A 259 -10.01 -3.01 25.00
C GLN A 259 -10.03 -4.12 23.95
N ILE A 260 -9.28 -5.19 24.18
CA ILE A 260 -9.26 -6.35 23.29
C ILE A 260 -10.45 -7.24 23.65
N LYS A 261 -11.41 -7.36 22.72
CA LYS A 261 -12.56 -8.26 22.85
C LYS A 261 -12.23 -9.63 22.28
N PHE A 262 -12.73 -10.70 22.90
CA PHE A 262 -12.50 -12.07 22.43
C PHE A 262 -12.99 -12.31 20.98
N ASP A 263 -14.18 -11.81 20.64
CA ASP A 263 -14.70 -11.86 19.26
C ASP A 263 -13.80 -11.12 18.26
N GLN A 264 -13.20 -9.99 18.66
CA GLN A 264 -12.24 -9.27 17.82
C GLN A 264 -10.97 -10.10 17.58
N THR A 265 -10.49 -10.80 18.59
CA THR A 265 -9.36 -11.74 18.46
C THR A 265 -9.68 -12.88 17.50
N ILE A 266 -10.85 -13.52 17.62
CA ILE A 266 -11.28 -14.60 16.71
C ILE A 266 -11.33 -14.09 15.26
N ARG A 267 -11.95 -12.93 15.03
CA ARG A 267 -11.98 -12.30 13.70
C ARG A 267 -10.58 -11.98 13.19
N GLY A 268 -9.68 -11.54 14.08
CA GLY A 268 -8.29 -11.27 13.75
C GLY A 268 -7.56 -12.51 13.26
N LEU A 269 -7.65 -13.61 14.00
CA LEU A 269 -7.05 -14.89 13.62
C LEU A 269 -7.63 -15.46 12.33
N TYR A 270 -8.94 -15.33 12.13
CA TYR A 270 -9.60 -15.73 10.88
C TYR A 270 -9.06 -14.94 9.68
N LEU A 271 -8.91 -13.61 9.80
CA LEU A 271 -8.35 -12.78 8.74
C LEU A 271 -6.88 -13.11 8.45
N ILE A 272 -6.08 -13.42 9.48
CA ILE A 272 -4.70 -13.88 9.28
C ILE A 272 -4.68 -15.20 8.51
N LEU A 273 -5.51 -16.18 8.90
CA LEU A 273 -5.60 -17.47 8.20
C LEU A 273 -6.01 -17.31 6.74
N LEU A 274 -7.08 -16.54 6.49
CA LEU A 274 -7.59 -16.30 5.13
C LEU A 274 -6.57 -15.51 4.30
N GLY A 275 -5.87 -14.56 4.90
CA GLY A 275 -4.85 -13.76 4.22
C GLY A 275 -3.62 -14.57 3.87
N LEU A 276 -3.14 -15.44 4.77
CA LEU A 276 -2.06 -16.39 4.50
C LEU A 276 -2.45 -17.40 3.41
N PHE A 277 -3.69 -17.90 3.43
CA PHE A 277 -4.22 -18.77 2.37
C PHE A 277 -4.15 -18.08 1.00
N LYS A 278 -4.67 -16.85 0.89
CA LYS A 278 -4.62 -16.10 -0.37
C LYS A 278 -3.19 -15.83 -0.83
N LYS A 279 -2.30 -15.43 0.08
CA LYS A 279 -0.91 -15.11 -0.26
C LYS A 279 -0.10 -16.36 -0.61
N VAL A 280 0.03 -17.29 0.32
CA VAL A 280 0.97 -18.42 0.25
C VAL A 280 0.48 -19.53 -0.66
N ALA A 281 -0.81 -19.90 -0.56
CA ALA A 281 -1.34 -21.00 -1.36
C ALA A 281 -1.65 -20.55 -2.80
N ILE A 282 -2.32 -19.41 -2.96
CA ILE A 282 -2.81 -18.96 -4.28
C ILE A 282 -1.80 -18.07 -4.98
N ALA A 283 -1.51 -16.88 -4.45
CA ALA A 283 -0.73 -15.87 -5.16
C ALA A 283 0.68 -16.38 -5.48
N ASP A 284 1.40 -16.92 -4.50
CA ASP A 284 2.73 -17.52 -4.71
C ASP A 284 2.63 -18.80 -5.56
N GLY A 285 1.55 -19.56 -5.42
CA GLY A 285 1.34 -20.82 -6.14
C GLY A 285 1.06 -20.68 -7.63
N ILE A 286 0.54 -19.54 -8.08
CA ILE A 286 0.29 -19.23 -9.50
C ILE A 286 1.31 -18.27 -10.11
N ALA A 287 2.14 -17.61 -9.28
CA ALA A 287 3.11 -16.61 -9.73
C ALA A 287 4.11 -17.16 -10.76
N GLY A 288 4.59 -18.40 -10.59
CA GLY A 288 5.52 -19.04 -11.53
C GLY A 288 4.99 -19.13 -12.95
N SER A 289 3.72 -19.51 -13.11
CA SER A 289 3.03 -19.58 -14.41
C SER A 289 2.88 -18.19 -15.06
N VAL A 290 2.49 -17.19 -14.27
CA VAL A 290 2.36 -15.82 -14.74
C VAL A 290 3.72 -15.26 -15.18
N ASN A 291 4.75 -15.45 -14.36
CA ASN A 291 6.10 -14.96 -14.63
C ASN A 291 6.72 -15.62 -15.87
N ALA A 292 6.40 -16.87 -16.17
CA ALA A 292 6.88 -17.54 -17.38
C ALA A 292 6.40 -16.86 -18.67
N VAL A 293 5.19 -16.28 -18.67
CA VAL A 293 4.62 -15.60 -19.85
C VAL A 293 4.99 -14.11 -19.87
N TYR A 294 4.90 -13.41 -18.75
CA TYR A 294 5.24 -11.97 -18.70
C TYR A 294 6.74 -11.69 -18.62
N GLY A 295 7.56 -12.69 -18.24
CA GLY A 295 9.01 -12.58 -18.18
C GLY A 295 9.74 -13.03 -19.44
N THR A 296 9.04 -13.61 -20.42
CA THR A 296 9.68 -14.09 -21.66
C THR A 296 9.71 -13.03 -22.75
N THR A 297 10.80 -13.02 -23.53
CA THR A 297 10.89 -12.30 -24.81
C THR A 297 10.55 -13.22 -26.00
N GLY A 298 10.51 -14.53 -25.78
CA GLY A 298 10.24 -15.54 -26.81
C GLY A 298 8.78 -15.54 -27.30
N ALA A 299 8.48 -16.41 -28.26
CA ALA A 299 7.13 -16.61 -28.79
C ALA A 299 6.16 -17.08 -27.67
N VAL A 300 4.94 -16.53 -27.65
CA VAL A 300 3.86 -16.94 -26.74
C VAL A 300 2.58 -17.11 -27.55
N SER A 301 1.74 -18.07 -27.16
CA SER A 301 0.48 -18.34 -27.84
C SER A 301 -0.67 -17.45 -27.36
N TRP A 302 -1.83 -17.54 -28.02
CA TRP A 302 -3.04 -16.86 -27.54
C TRP A 302 -3.50 -17.38 -26.17
N LEU A 303 -3.50 -18.71 -25.98
CA LEU A 303 -3.91 -19.31 -24.69
C LEU A 303 -2.93 -18.97 -23.57
N ASP A 304 -1.64 -18.84 -23.86
CA ASP A 304 -0.65 -18.43 -22.85
C ASP A 304 -0.95 -17.02 -22.35
N VAL A 305 -1.20 -16.06 -23.25
CA VAL A 305 -1.51 -14.67 -22.87
C VAL A 305 -2.82 -14.60 -22.08
N VAL A 306 -3.88 -15.29 -22.53
CA VAL A 306 -5.17 -15.28 -21.84
C VAL A 306 -5.08 -15.93 -20.46
N ALA A 307 -4.49 -17.12 -20.39
CA ALA A 307 -4.37 -17.85 -19.12
C ALA A 307 -3.46 -17.12 -18.14
N ALA A 308 -2.34 -16.56 -18.58
CA ALA A 308 -1.45 -15.76 -17.73
C ALA A 308 -2.13 -14.47 -17.26
N THR A 309 -2.91 -13.79 -18.10
CA THR A 309 -3.64 -12.56 -17.71
C THR A 309 -4.72 -12.87 -16.67
N LEU A 310 -5.45 -13.98 -16.85
CA LEU A 310 -6.45 -14.45 -15.88
C LEU A 310 -5.80 -14.84 -14.55
N LEU A 311 -4.71 -15.62 -14.59
CA LEU A 311 -3.96 -15.99 -13.39
C LEU A 311 -3.38 -14.76 -12.70
N PHE A 312 -2.84 -13.81 -13.45
CA PHE A 312 -2.31 -12.56 -12.88
C PHE A 312 -3.41 -11.76 -12.18
N THR A 313 -4.62 -11.72 -12.74
CA THR A 313 -5.78 -11.07 -12.11
C THR A 313 -6.02 -11.63 -10.71
N PHE A 314 -6.05 -12.96 -10.55
CA PHE A 314 -6.18 -13.56 -9.22
C PHE A 314 -4.91 -13.41 -8.38
N GLN A 315 -3.72 -13.41 -8.99
CA GLN A 315 -2.45 -13.24 -8.28
C GLN A 315 -2.41 -11.88 -7.59
N ILE A 316 -2.61 -10.78 -8.33
CA ILE A 316 -2.55 -9.43 -7.77
C ILE A 316 -3.62 -9.23 -6.69
N TYR A 317 -4.81 -9.79 -6.88
CA TYR A 317 -5.87 -9.75 -5.88
C TYR A 317 -5.54 -10.53 -4.61
N CYS A 318 -5.08 -11.77 -4.75
CA CYS A 318 -4.79 -12.63 -3.60
C CYS A 318 -3.55 -12.16 -2.85
N ASP A 319 -2.54 -11.65 -3.56
CA ASP A 319 -1.35 -11.04 -2.96
C ASP A 319 -1.76 -9.84 -2.12
N PHE A 320 -2.45 -8.87 -2.71
CA PHE A 320 -2.76 -7.62 -2.02
C PHE A 320 -3.87 -7.73 -0.98
N SER A 321 -4.96 -8.44 -1.30
CA SER A 321 -6.01 -8.69 -0.32
C SER A 321 -5.53 -9.62 0.80
N GLY A 322 -4.61 -10.54 0.50
CA GLY A 322 -3.95 -11.40 1.48
C GLY A 322 -3.17 -10.58 2.51
N TYR A 323 -2.25 -9.72 2.05
CA TYR A 323 -1.52 -8.80 2.93
C TYR A 323 -2.46 -7.87 3.71
N SER A 324 -3.49 -7.32 3.06
CA SER A 324 -4.46 -6.44 3.71
C SER A 324 -5.23 -7.15 4.83
N ASP A 325 -5.61 -8.42 4.63
CA ASP A 325 -6.31 -9.18 5.67
C ASP A 325 -5.39 -9.61 6.81
N ILE A 326 -4.14 -9.99 6.53
CA ILE A 326 -3.16 -10.25 7.60
C ILE A 326 -2.93 -8.97 8.42
N ALA A 327 -2.72 -7.83 7.76
CA ALA A 327 -2.56 -6.52 8.40
C ALA A 327 -3.74 -6.17 9.33
N ARG A 328 -4.98 -6.29 8.81
CA ARG A 328 -6.21 -6.05 9.57
C ARG A 328 -6.36 -7.04 10.71
N GLY A 329 -6.01 -8.30 10.49
CA GLY A 329 -6.10 -9.36 11.48
C GLY A 329 -5.13 -9.18 12.64
N VAL A 330 -3.88 -8.81 12.34
CA VAL A 330 -2.85 -8.48 13.33
C VAL A 330 -3.24 -7.24 14.12
N ALA A 331 -3.72 -6.17 13.46
CA ALA A 331 -4.16 -4.96 14.15
C ALA A 331 -5.29 -5.23 15.16
N LYS A 332 -6.22 -6.13 14.82
CA LYS A 332 -7.29 -6.58 15.72
C LYS A 332 -6.78 -7.24 17.00
N LEU A 333 -5.64 -7.95 16.94
CA LEU A 333 -5.02 -8.52 18.14
C LEU A 333 -4.60 -7.43 19.12
N PHE A 334 -4.20 -6.26 18.63
CA PHE A 334 -3.87 -5.09 19.44
C PHE A 334 -5.07 -4.20 19.78
N GLY A 335 -6.29 -4.60 19.40
CA GLY A 335 -7.50 -3.82 19.65
C GLY A 335 -7.64 -2.60 18.71
N ILE A 336 -6.99 -2.61 17.55
CA ILE A 336 -7.07 -1.57 16.52
C ILE A 336 -7.85 -2.11 15.32
N GLU A 337 -8.80 -1.33 14.84
CA GLU A 337 -9.61 -1.61 13.66
C GLU A 337 -9.08 -0.84 12.46
N LEU A 338 -8.59 -1.57 11.46
CA LEU A 338 -8.20 -1.00 10.16
C LEU A 338 -9.33 -1.21 9.14
N MET A 339 -9.46 -0.26 8.21
CA MET A 339 -10.51 -0.29 7.19
C MET A 339 -10.42 -1.49 6.25
N LEU A 340 -11.56 -1.87 5.66
CA LEU A 340 -11.62 -2.87 4.60
C LEU A 340 -11.00 -2.32 3.31
N ASN A 341 -10.14 -3.12 2.67
CA ASN A 341 -9.46 -2.69 1.45
C ASN A 341 -9.99 -3.34 0.16
N PHE A 342 -10.60 -4.52 0.26
CA PHE A 342 -11.19 -5.23 -0.86
C PHE A 342 -12.56 -5.78 -0.48
N ASN A 343 -13.53 -5.66 -1.39
CA ASN A 343 -14.90 -6.13 -1.16
C ASN A 343 -15.49 -6.74 -2.44
N LEU A 344 -15.13 -8.00 -2.73
CA LEU A 344 -15.63 -8.76 -3.88
C LEU A 344 -15.55 -7.93 -5.19
N PRO A 345 -14.36 -7.41 -5.56
CA PRO A 345 -14.21 -6.46 -6.66
C PRO A 345 -14.55 -7.06 -8.03
N TYR A 346 -14.31 -8.35 -8.24
CA TYR A 346 -14.59 -9.02 -9.52
C TYR A 346 -16.07 -9.31 -9.78
N PHE A 347 -16.94 -9.06 -8.81
CA PHE A 347 -18.39 -9.07 -8.99
C PHE A 347 -18.95 -7.72 -9.45
N SER A 348 -18.09 -6.73 -9.70
CA SER A 348 -18.52 -5.39 -10.16
C SER A 348 -19.05 -5.43 -11.59
N LYS A 349 -19.98 -4.53 -11.90
CA LYS A 349 -20.59 -4.39 -13.24
C LYS A 349 -20.16 -3.11 -13.96
N THR A 350 -19.53 -2.19 -13.23
CA THR A 350 -19.13 -0.87 -13.73
C THR A 350 -17.78 -0.47 -13.12
N PRO A 351 -17.01 0.41 -13.78
CA PRO A 351 -15.74 0.90 -13.24
C PRO A 351 -15.92 1.67 -11.93
N SER A 352 -16.99 2.45 -11.79
CA SER A 352 -17.30 3.16 -10.53
C SER A 352 -17.50 2.19 -9.36
N GLU A 353 -18.22 1.09 -9.59
CA GLU A 353 -18.45 0.06 -8.58
C GLU A 353 -17.14 -0.66 -8.22
N PHE A 354 -16.33 -0.99 -9.23
CA PHE A 354 -15.04 -1.63 -9.06
C PHE A 354 -14.11 -0.80 -8.17
N TRP A 355 -13.98 0.50 -8.44
CA TRP A 355 -13.10 1.39 -7.65
C TRP A 355 -13.57 1.62 -6.22
N ARG A 356 -14.81 1.30 -5.87
CA ARG A 356 -15.29 1.28 -4.48
C ARG A 356 -15.11 -0.06 -3.77
N ARG A 357 -14.68 -1.09 -4.51
CA ARG A 357 -14.49 -2.46 -4.02
C ARG A 357 -13.04 -2.91 -4.12
N TRP A 358 -12.23 -2.26 -4.96
CA TRP A 358 -10.82 -2.52 -5.19
C TRP A 358 -9.98 -1.43 -4.52
N HIS A 359 -8.98 -1.83 -3.71
CA HIS A 359 -8.03 -0.95 -3.06
C HIS A 359 -8.72 0.30 -2.45
N ILE A 360 -9.76 0.06 -1.65
CA ILE A 360 -10.71 1.06 -1.15
C ILE A 360 -9.98 2.19 -0.43
N SER A 361 -8.92 1.89 0.33
CA SER A 361 -8.14 2.90 1.03
C SER A 361 -7.52 3.91 0.06
N LEU A 362 -6.90 3.45 -1.03
CA LEU A 362 -6.31 4.32 -2.05
C LEU A 362 -7.40 5.05 -2.84
N SER A 363 -8.45 4.36 -3.27
CA SER A 363 -9.50 4.97 -4.10
C SER A 363 -10.22 6.10 -3.35
N THR A 364 -10.54 5.88 -2.08
CA THR A 364 -11.12 6.93 -1.22
C THR A 364 -10.14 8.07 -0.95
N TRP A 365 -8.85 7.78 -0.80
CA TRP A 365 -7.82 8.81 -0.68
C TRP A 365 -7.74 9.69 -1.93
N LEU A 366 -7.59 9.08 -3.12
CA LEU A 366 -7.57 9.79 -4.41
C LEU A 366 -8.84 10.61 -4.61
N ARG A 367 -9.99 10.07 -4.20
CA ARG A 367 -11.26 10.80 -4.25
C ARG A 367 -11.23 12.07 -3.39
N ASP A 368 -10.81 11.95 -2.13
CA ASP A 368 -10.99 13.01 -1.12
C ASP A 368 -9.86 14.06 -1.10
N TYR A 369 -8.65 13.66 -1.51
CA TYR A 369 -7.46 14.53 -1.50
C TYR A 369 -7.03 15.00 -2.89
N LEU A 370 -7.53 14.40 -3.97
CA LEU A 370 -7.20 14.80 -5.35
C LEU A 370 -8.44 15.17 -6.17
N TYR A 371 -9.37 14.23 -6.38
CA TYR A 371 -10.52 14.43 -7.26
C TYR A 371 -11.49 15.52 -6.79
N ILE A 372 -11.89 15.51 -5.51
CA ILE A 372 -12.80 16.52 -4.93
C ILE A 372 -12.16 17.92 -4.97
N PRO A 373 -10.89 18.12 -4.53
CA PRO A 373 -10.20 19.39 -4.66
C PRO A 373 -10.09 19.94 -6.10
N LEU A 374 -9.96 19.06 -7.11
CA LEU A 374 -10.01 19.46 -8.53
C LEU A 374 -11.41 19.92 -9.01
N GLY A 375 -12.42 19.89 -8.14
CA GLY A 375 -13.80 20.30 -8.40
C GLY A 375 -14.78 19.12 -8.55
N GLY A 376 -14.26 17.89 -8.55
CA GLY A 376 -15.04 16.66 -8.61
C GLY A 376 -16.09 16.65 -9.73
N ASN A 377 -17.33 16.35 -9.37
CA ASN A 377 -18.50 16.38 -10.26
C ASN A 377 -19.20 17.74 -10.32
N ARG A 378 -18.80 18.71 -9.50
CA ARG A 378 -19.58 19.94 -9.24
C ARG A 378 -18.99 21.20 -9.87
N LYS A 379 -17.66 21.27 -9.98
CA LYS A 379 -16.93 22.42 -10.51
C LYS A 379 -15.89 21.94 -11.53
N GLY A 380 -15.77 22.66 -12.65
CA GLY A 380 -14.82 22.33 -13.73
C GLY A 380 -15.24 21.15 -14.61
N ASN A 381 -14.31 20.66 -15.42
CA ASN A 381 -14.56 19.56 -16.34
C ASN A 381 -14.38 18.20 -15.63
N THR A 382 -15.48 17.50 -15.39
CA THR A 382 -15.46 16.20 -14.70
C THR A 382 -14.63 15.15 -15.44
N TYR A 383 -14.65 15.11 -16.78
CA TYR A 383 -13.87 14.15 -17.56
C TYR A 383 -12.37 14.39 -17.37
N ARG A 384 -11.95 15.67 -17.37
CA ARG A 384 -10.58 16.05 -17.03
C ARG A 384 -10.22 15.62 -15.61
N ASN A 385 -11.09 15.89 -14.64
CA ASN A 385 -10.84 15.54 -13.23
C ASN A 385 -10.70 14.01 -13.05
N LEU A 386 -11.55 13.21 -13.70
CA LEU A 386 -11.45 11.74 -13.69
C LEU A 386 -10.14 11.28 -14.32
N MET A 387 -9.80 11.79 -15.51
CA MET A 387 -8.58 11.41 -16.22
C MET A 387 -7.33 11.76 -15.42
N THR A 388 -7.23 13.00 -14.92
CA THR A 388 -6.12 13.44 -14.08
C THR A 388 -5.98 12.59 -12.82
N THR A 389 -7.10 12.25 -12.16
CA THR A 389 -7.08 11.41 -10.95
C THR A 389 -6.56 10.00 -11.25
N MET A 390 -7.01 9.38 -12.34
CA MET A 390 -6.61 8.01 -12.67
C MET A 390 -5.20 7.92 -13.24
N VAL A 391 -4.75 8.90 -14.03
CA VAL A 391 -3.37 8.96 -14.53
C VAL A 391 -2.38 9.18 -13.39
N LEU A 392 -2.66 10.12 -12.47
CA LEU A 392 -1.84 10.31 -11.27
C LEU A 392 -1.90 9.10 -10.33
N GLY A 393 -3.05 8.43 -10.23
CA GLY A 393 -3.18 7.15 -9.55
C GLY A 393 -2.34 6.04 -10.20
N GLY A 394 -2.28 6.00 -11.52
CA GLY A 394 -1.38 5.13 -12.29
C GLY A 394 0.09 5.39 -11.95
N LEU A 395 0.55 6.63 -12.08
CA LEU A 395 1.91 7.03 -11.69
C LEU A 395 2.23 6.70 -10.23
N TRP A 396 1.25 6.80 -9.33
CA TRP A 396 1.42 6.39 -7.94
C TRP A 396 1.74 4.90 -7.81
N HIS A 397 1.29 4.02 -8.70
CA HIS A 397 1.64 2.60 -8.64
C HIS A 397 3.11 2.35 -8.97
N GLY A 398 3.66 3.03 -9.98
CA GLY A 398 5.06 2.91 -10.33
C GLY A 398 5.51 3.93 -11.38
N ALA A 399 6.83 4.10 -11.48
CA ALA A 399 7.48 5.08 -12.34
C ALA A 399 7.84 4.47 -13.71
N ALA A 400 6.81 4.03 -14.45
CA ALA A 400 6.96 3.45 -15.78
C ALA A 400 5.72 3.70 -16.65
N TRP A 401 5.89 3.68 -17.98
CA TRP A 401 4.85 4.02 -18.95
C TRP A 401 3.64 3.08 -18.94
N ASN A 402 3.83 1.80 -18.62
CA ASN A 402 2.76 0.82 -18.46
C ASN A 402 1.74 1.27 -17.38
N TYR A 403 2.22 1.87 -16.29
CA TYR A 403 1.34 2.41 -15.23
C TYR A 403 0.61 3.68 -15.64
N VAL A 404 1.24 4.56 -16.43
CA VAL A 404 0.59 5.74 -17.02
C VAL A 404 -0.53 5.32 -17.97
N LEU A 405 -0.25 4.37 -18.87
CA LEU A 405 -1.23 3.82 -19.82
C LEU A 405 -2.37 3.11 -19.09
N TRP A 406 -2.07 2.36 -18.03
CA TRP A 406 -3.07 1.76 -17.18
C TRP A 406 -3.98 2.81 -16.53
N GLY A 407 -3.41 3.89 -15.97
CA GLY A 407 -4.17 4.99 -15.38
C GLY A 407 -5.07 5.68 -16.41
N PHE A 408 -4.53 5.92 -17.62
CA PHE A 408 -5.29 6.46 -18.74
C PHE A 408 -6.44 5.54 -19.17
N TYR A 409 -6.19 4.23 -19.26
CA TYR A 409 -7.19 3.21 -19.57
C TYR A 409 -8.33 3.23 -18.56
N GLN A 410 -8.02 3.24 -17.27
CA GLN A 410 -9.01 3.28 -16.19
C GLN A 410 -9.82 4.59 -16.19
N GLY A 411 -9.16 5.73 -16.44
CA GLY A 411 -9.82 7.02 -16.63
C GLY A 411 -10.77 7.00 -17.83
N THR A 412 -10.34 6.40 -18.94
CA THR A 412 -11.14 6.25 -20.16
C THR A 412 -12.39 5.40 -19.89
N LEU A 413 -12.27 4.27 -19.18
CA LEU A 413 -13.42 3.45 -18.79
C LEU A 413 -14.44 4.26 -17.97
N LEU A 414 -13.99 5.02 -16.98
CA LEU A 414 -14.87 5.88 -16.17
C LEU A 414 -15.58 6.95 -17.02
N CYS A 415 -14.85 7.56 -17.95
CA CYS A 415 -15.38 8.56 -18.87
C CYS A 415 -16.42 7.95 -19.83
N ILE A 416 -16.13 6.80 -20.44
CA ILE A 416 -17.05 6.10 -21.36
C ILE A 416 -18.34 5.70 -20.63
N TYR A 417 -18.23 5.02 -19.48
CA TYR A 417 -19.42 4.60 -18.71
C TYR A 417 -20.26 5.79 -18.27
N ARG A 418 -19.61 6.91 -17.93
CA ARG A 418 -20.32 8.17 -17.63
C ARG A 418 -21.04 8.73 -18.85
N ALA A 419 -20.38 8.77 -20.01
CA ALA A 419 -20.95 9.30 -21.24
C ALA A 419 -22.14 8.46 -21.73
N LEU A 420 -22.06 7.14 -21.57
CA LEU A 420 -23.16 6.22 -21.86
C LEU A 420 -24.31 6.28 -20.85
N GLY A 421 -24.20 7.09 -19.79
CA GLY A 421 -25.21 7.20 -18.74
C GLY A 421 -25.43 5.89 -17.97
N ILE A 422 -24.49 4.94 -18.06
CA ILE A 422 -24.54 3.65 -17.36
C ILE A 422 -24.28 3.93 -15.89
N ARG A 423 -25.38 4.20 -15.18
CA ARG A 423 -25.38 4.37 -13.74
C ARG A 423 -25.52 3.01 -13.10
N GLU A 424 -24.95 2.91 -11.91
CA GLU A 424 -25.20 1.78 -11.06
C GLU A 424 -26.70 1.63 -10.83
N SER A 425 -27.19 0.42 -11.05
CA SER A 425 -28.49 0.04 -10.52
C SER A 425 -28.41 0.22 -9.01
N LYS A 426 -29.20 1.15 -8.46
CA LYS A 426 -29.53 1.15 -7.03
C LYS A 426 -30.26 -0.16 -6.77
N GLN A 427 -29.53 -1.23 -6.47
CA GLN A 427 -30.15 -2.48 -6.08
C GLN A 427 -30.92 -2.20 -4.79
N SER A 428 -32.24 -2.13 -4.93
CA SER A 428 -33.20 -2.15 -3.85
C SER A 428 -32.82 -3.27 -2.89
N THR A 429 -32.62 -2.90 -1.63
CA THR A 429 -32.35 -3.81 -0.50
C THR A 429 -33.54 -4.75 -0.20
N GLN A 430 -34.65 -4.67 -0.95
CA GLN A 430 -35.76 -5.62 -0.85
C GLN A 430 -35.56 -6.81 -1.76
N ARG A 431 -35.02 -7.85 -1.14
CA ARG A 431 -34.78 -9.18 -1.68
C ARG A 431 -36.11 -9.96 -1.70
N ASN A 432 -36.89 -9.86 -2.77
CA ASN A 432 -38.04 -10.75 -2.99
C ASN A 432 -37.89 -11.50 -4.31
N SER A 433 -37.70 -12.82 -4.20
CA SER A 433 -37.59 -13.86 -5.24
C SER A 433 -36.41 -13.75 -6.22
N PHE A 434 -35.73 -14.87 -6.46
CA PHE A 434 -34.71 -15.00 -7.50
C PHE A 434 -35.38 -14.86 -8.87
N ASN A 435 -35.20 -13.72 -9.53
CA ASN A 435 -35.76 -13.47 -10.86
C ASN A 435 -34.69 -13.71 -11.94
N LEU A 436 -34.82 -14.82 -12.67
CA LEU A 436 -33.88 -15.23 -13.73
C LEU A 436 -33.69 -14.12 -14.79
N LYS A 437 -34.73 -13.33 -15.09
CA LYS A 437 -34.69 -12.22 -16.06
C LYS A 437 -33.83 -11.04 -15.60
N GLN A 438 -33.59 -10.90 -14.29
CA GLN A 438 -32.70 -9.86 -13.73
C GLN A 438 -31.28 -10.40 -13.47
N PHE A 439 -31.14 -11.71 -13.26
CA PHE A 439 -29.85 -12.36 -13.03
C PHE A 439 -28.99 -12.41 -14.30
N LEU A 440 -29.55 -12.82 -15.44
CA LEU A 440 -28.76 -13.00 -16.67
C LEU A 440 -28.09 -11.69 -17.15
N PRO A 441 -28.80 -10.53 -17.25
CA PRO A 441 -28.15 -9.28 -17.62
C PRO A 441 -27.08 -8.81 -16.62
N ALA A 442 -27.31 -9.06 -15.32
CA ALA A 442 -26.35 -8.72 -14.28
C ALA A 442 -25.08 -9.57 -14.37
N ALA A 443 -25.21 -10.88 -14.60
CA ALA A 443 -24.09 -11.79 -14.79
C ALA A 443 -23.31 -11.45 -16.06
N THR A 444 -24.00 -11.18 -17.18
CA THR A 444 -23.37 -10.75 -18.43
C THR A 444 -22.59 -9.44 -18.23
N ALA A 445 -23.17 -8.45 -17.56
CA ALA A 445 -22.48 -7.20 -17.26
C ALA A 445 -21.22 -7.41 -16.40
N THR A 446 -21.29 -8.29 -15.40
CA THR A 446 -20.12 -8.67 -14.57
C THR A 446 -19.04 -9.35 -15.41
N VAL A 447 -19.39 -10.32 -16.27
CA VAL A 447 -18.41 -11.03 -17.11
C VAL A 447 -17.74 -10.09 -18.12
N LEU A 448 -18.53 -9.26 -18.80
CA LEU A 448 -17.99 -8.28 -19.77
C LEU A 448 -17.07 -7.26 -19.08
N PHE A 449 -17.50 -6.72 -17.94
CA PHE A 449 -16.68 -5.78 -17.18
C PHE A 449 -15.43 -6.46 -16.60
N PHE A 450 -15.52 -7.72 -16.15
CA PHE A 450 -14.36 -8.50 -15.72
C PHE A 450 -13.33 -8.69 -16.84
N GLY A 451 -13.77 -8.88 -18.09
CA GLY A 451 -12.88 -8.89 -19.26
C GLY A 451 -12.12 -7.58 -19.45
N LEU A 452 -12.78 -6.42 -19.27
CA LEU A 452 -12.14 -5.11 -19.31
C LEU A 452 -11.12 -4.96 -18.15
N VAL A 453 -11.47 -5.43 -16.96
CA VAL A 453 -10.55 -5.45 -15.81
C VAL A 453 -9.31 -6.29 -16.11
N CYS A 454 -9.46 -7.48 -16.73
CA CYS A 454 -8.35 -8.34 -17.13
C CYS A 454 -7.41 -7.65 -18.12
N TYR A 455 -7.95 -6.96 -19.13
CA TYR A 455 -7.11 -6.18 -20.06
C TYR A 455 -6.37 -5.04 -19.35
N GLY A 456 -7.03 -4.37 -18.40
CA GLY A 456 -6.35 -3.44 -17.50
C GLY A 456 -5.17 -4.11 -16.77
N TRP A 457 -5.35 -5.31 -16.22
CA TRP A 457 -4.25 -6.02 -15.55
C TRP A 457 -3.11 -6.44 -16.47
N LEU A 458 -3.38 -6.72 -17.75
CA LEU A 458 -2.33 -6.91 -18.74
C LEU A 458 -1.45 -5.67 -18.88
N LEU A 459 -2.06 -4.49 -19.02
CA LEU A 459 -1.32 -3.22 -19.07
C LEU A 459 -0.50 -3.00 -17.79
N PHE A 460 -1.07 -3.34 -16.64
CA PHE A 460 -0.39 -3.18 -15.36
C PHE A 460 0.82 -4.12 -15.21
N ARG A 461 0.72 -5.37 -15.68
CA ARG A 461 1.76 -6.41 -15.51
C ARG A 461 2.90 -6.32 -16.51
N ALA A 462 2.61 -5.80 -17.71
CA ALA A 462 3.56 -5.77 -18.79
C ALA A 462 4.85 -5.02 -18.40
N THR A 463 5.99 -5.52 -18.85
CA THR A 463 7.33 -5.01 -18.51
C THR A 463 7.83 -3.96 -19.50
N SER A 464 7.24 -3.88 -20.69
CA SER A 464 7.60 -2.90 -21.71
C SER A 464 6.41 -2.50 -22.58
N PHE A 465 6.53 -1.35 -23.25
CA PHE A 465 5.53 -0.91 -24.22
C PHE A 465 5.42 -1.87 -25.41
N GLU A 466 6.54 -2.44 -25.86
CA GLU A 466 6.57 -3.45 -26.91
C GLU A 466 5.76 -4.71 -26.52
N GLN A 467 5.92 -5.18 -25.29
CA GLN A 467 5.15 -6.32 -24.79
C GLN A 467 3.65 -6.02 -24.75
N ILE A 468 3.25 -4.80 -24.37
CA ILE A 468 1.85 -4.37 -24.42
C ILE A 468 1.29 -4.46 -25.84
N VAL A 469 2.00 -3.88 -26.82
CA VAL A 469 1.58 -3.89 -28.23
C VAL A 469 1.45 -5.33 -28.72
N ARG A 470 2.48 -6.13 -28.50
CA ARG A 470 2.52 -7.54 -28.93
C ARG A 470 1.40 -8.37 -28.32
N PHE A 471 1.19 -8.30 -27.01
CA PHE A 471 0.12 -9.08 -26.35
C PHE A 471 -1.27 -8.59 -26.76
N THR A 472 -1.43 -7.28 -27.01
CA THR A 472 -2.68 -6.72 -27.54
C THR A 472 -2.96 -7.24 -28.96
N GLN A 473 -1.95 -7.30 -29.82
CA GLN A 473 -2.07 -7.88 -31.16
C GLN A 473 -2.47 -9.35 -31.09
N ILE A 474 -1.82 -10.14 -30.23
CA ILE A 474 -2.18 -11.56 -30.04
C ILE A 474 -3.66 -11.69 -29.65
N LEU A 475 -4.14 -10.87 -28.70
CA LEU A 475 -5.51 -10.98 -28.19
C LEU A 475 -6.59 -10.61 -29.22
N PHE A 476 -6.33 -9.66 -30.11
CA PHE A 476 -7.37 -9.06 -30.97
C PHE A 476 -7.19 -9.26 -32.47
N THR A 477 -5.96 -9.46 -32.95
CA THR A 477 -5.66 -9.46 -34.40
C THR A 477 -4.89 -10.70 -34.87
N ASP A 478 -4.04 -11.28 -34.03
CA ASP A 478 -3.16 -12.41 -34.38
C ASP A 478 -3.38 -13.58 -33.43
N PHE A 479 -4.47 -14.30 -33.64
CA PHE A 479 -4.84 -15.45 -32.80
C PHE A 479 -3.84 -16.61 -32.86
N GLY A 480 -2.92 -16.62 -33.84
CA GLY A 480 -1.83 -17.57 -33.93
C GLY A 480 -2.24 -19.02 -33.68
N ASN A 481 -1.57 -19.68 -32.72
CA ASN A 481 -1.93 -21.01 -32.26
C ASN A 481 -2.55 -20.97 -30.85
N PHE A 482 -3.36 -22.00 -30.55
CA PHE A 482 -4.02 -22.20 -29.26
C PHE A 482 -3.29 -23.26 -28.42
N SER A 483 -1.96 -23.30 -28.45
CA SER A 483 -1.19 -24.19 -27.57
C SER A 483 -1.08 -23.60 -26.16
N LEU A 484 -1.16 -24.41 -25.11
CA LEU A 484 -0.88 -23.92 -23.75
C LEU A 484 0.52 -24.40 -23.34
N SER A 485 1.50 -23.52 -23.53
CA SER A 485 2.92 -23.81 -23.28
C SER A 485 3.38 -23.34 -21.90
N MET A 486 2.60 -22.47 -21.24
CA MET A 486 2.93 -21.99 -19.89
C MET A 486 3.03 -23.16 -18.89
N PRO A 487 3.96 -23.11 -17.92
CA PRO A 487 4.05 -24.12 -16.89
C PRO A 487 2.78 -24.09 -16.03
N ARG A 488 2.32 -25.28 -15.62
CA ARG A 488 1.12 -25.40 -14.80
C ARG A 488 1.32 -24.74 -13.44
N PRO A 489 0.30 -24.08 -12.87
CA PRO A 489 0.38 -23.62 -11.50
C PRO A 489 0.56 -24.79 -10.54
N THR A 490 1.06 -24.49 -9.34
CA THR A 490 1.20 -25.48 -8.28
C THR A 490 -0.16 -26.05 -7.87
N LEU A 491 -0.18 -27.25 -7.30
CA LEU A 491 -1.41 -27.90 -6.85
C LEU A 491 -2.14 -27.06 -5.78
N SER A 492 -1.39 -26.44 -4.87
CA SER A 492 -1.93 -25.50 -3.87
C SER A 492 -2.57 -24.28 -4.53
N GLY A 493 -1.95 -23.72 -5.58
CA GLY A 493 -2.49 -22.63 -6.37
C GLY A 493 -3.80 -22.99 -7.07
N MET A 494 -3.86 -24.14 -7.73
CA MET A 494 -5.05 -24.60 -8.45
C MET A 494 -6.24 -24.88 -7.53
N ILE A 495 -6.02 -25.70 -6.49
CA ILE A 495 -7.08 -26.04 -5.53
C ILE A 495 -7.47 -24.80 -4.73
N GLY A 496 -6.49 -23.99 -4.31
CA GLY A 496 -6.73 -22.76 -3.59
C GLY A 496 -7.58 -21.78 -4.39
N LEU A 497 -7.31 -21.60 -5.68
CA LEU A 497 -8.12 -20.73 -6.55
C LEU A 497 -9.57 -21.23 -6.64
N LEU A 498 -9.79 -22.54 -6.79
CA LEU A 498 -11.13 -23.12 -6.80
C LEU A 498 -11.86 -22.88 -5.47
N VAL A 499 -11.20 -23.13 -4.35
CA VAL A 499 -11.75 -22.88 -3.00
C VAL A 499 -12.10 -21.41 -2.82
N LEU A 500 -11.25 -20.49 -3.27
CA LEU A 500 -11.49 -19.04 -3.19
C LEU A 500 -12.72 -18.64 -4.01
N ILE A 501 -12.82 -19.09 -5.27
CA ILE A 501 -13.95 -18.77 -6.14
C ILE A 501 -15.27 -19.24 -5.51
N VAL A 502 -15.30 -20.47 -4.99
CA VAL A 502 -16.48 -21.01 -4.29
C VAL A 502 -16.80 -20.17 -3.05
N TYR A 503 -15.78 -19.86 -2.24
CA TYR A 503 -15.93 -19.04 -1.03
C TYR A 503 -16.52 -17.66 -1.34
N GLU A 504 -16.00 -16.96 -2.35
CA GLU A 504 -16.47 -15.62 -2.72
C GLU A 504 -17.85 -15.63 -3.38
N CYS A 505 -18.18 -16.66 -4.15
CA CYS A 505 -19.54 -16.86 -4.67
C CYS A 505 -20.55 -17.07 -3.54
N LEU A 506 -20.18 -17.81 -2.50
CA LEU A 506 -21.01 -17.97 -1.29
C LEU A 506 -21.12 -16.66 -0.52
N GLU A 507 -20.04 -15.91 -0.36
CA GLU A 507 -20.05 -14.60 0.31
C GLU A 507 -20.93 -13.59 -0.42
N TYR A 508 -20.79 -13.49 -1.74
CA TYR A 508 -21.60 -12.65 -2.60
C TYR A 508 -23.09 -13.04 -2.50
N SER A 509 -23.38 -14.34 -2.54
CA SER A 509 -24.74 -14.86 -2.41
C SER A 509 -25.32 -14.63 -1.02
N ALA A 510 -24.52 -14.70 0.04
CA ALA A 510 -24.97 -14.39 1.39
C ALA A 510 -25.25 -12.89 1.60
N GLY A 511 -24.50 -12.02 0.91
CA GLY A 511 -24.56 -10.56 1.07
C GLY A 511 -24.01 -10.09 2.43
N ASN A 512 -23.20 -10.91 3.08
CA ASN A 512 -22.62 -10.63 4.40
C ASN A 512 -21.22 -11.24 4.51
N ALA A 513 -20.20 -10.39 4.75
CA ALA A 513 -18.82 -10.82 4.96
C ALA A 513 -18.61 -11.73 6.19
N HIS A 514 -19.60 -11.78 7.10
CA HIS A 514 -19.62 -12.63 8.29
C HIS A 514 -20.48 -13.89 8.13
N PHE A 515 -20.79 -14.30 6.90
CA PHE A 515 -21.64 -15.48 6.66
C PHE A 515 -21.08 -16.77 7.30
N TYR A 516 -19.75 -16.89 7.41
CA TYR A 516 -19.08 -18.04 8.00
C TYR A 516 -19.44 -18.29 9.47
N TYR A 517 -19.95 -17.28 10.21
CA TYR A 517 -20.45 -17.46 11.56
C TYR A 517 -21.72 -18.31 11.63
N ARG A 518 -22.48 -18.40 10.54
CA ARG A 518 -23.70 -19.22 10.44
C ARG A 518 -23.38 -20.67 10.08
N ILE A 519 -22.16 -20.96 9.61
CA ILE A 519 -21.72 -22.32 9.28
C ILE A 519 -21.52 -23.10 10.60
N PRO A 520 -22.07 -24.32 10.74
CA PRO A 520 -21.87 -25.15 11.93
C PRO A 520 -20.39 -25.37 12.25
N SER A 521 -20.05 -25.52 13.52
CA SER A 521 -18.66 -25.58 14.01
C SER A 521 -17.83 -26.67 13.33
N LEU A 522 -18.40 -27.85 13.08
CA LEU A 522 -17.72 -28.96 12.39
C LEU A 522 -17.29 -28.57 10.97
N PHE A 523 -18.21 -28.03 10.16
CA PHE A 523 -17.91 -27.59 8.80
C PHE A 523 -16.95 -26.41 8.77
N ARG A 524 -17.04 -25.51 9.75
CA ARG A 524 -16.09 -24.41 9.91
C ARG A 524 -14.68 -24.91 10.24
N GLY A 525 -14.57 -25.87 11.15
CA GLY A 525 -13.31 -26.53 11.50
C GLY A 525 -12.71 -27.27 10.31
N ALA A 526 -13.52 -28.01 9.55
CA ALA A 526 -13.09 -28.67 8.31
C ALA A 526 -12.60 -27.66 7.28
N PHE A 527 -13.30 -26.53 7.11
CA PHE A 527 -12.86 -25.46 6.22
C PHE A 527 -11.51 -24.88 6.66
N TYR A 528 -11.32 -24.61 7.96
CA TYR A 528 -10.03 -24.15 8.47
C TYR A 528 -8.91 -25.16 8.24
N ALA A 529 -9.18 -26.46 8.44
CA ALA A 529 -8.21 -27.52 8.16
C ALA A 529 -7.82 -27.58 6.68
N VAL A 530 -8.77 -27.39 5.76
CA VAL A 530 -8.50 -27.28 4.32
C VAL A 530 -7.61 -26.07 4.02
N LEU A 531 -7.93 -24.89 4.56
CA LEU A 531 -7.09 -23.70 4.38
C LEU A 531 -5.67 -23.91 4.91
N THR A 532 -5.53 -24.47 6.11
CA THR A 532 -4.22 -24.77 6.71
C THR A 532 -3.43 -25.77 5.87
N THR A 533 -4.07 -26.83 5.36
CA THR A 533 -3.42 -27.82 4.49
C THR A 533 -2.90 -27.17 3.21
N LEU A 534 -3.71 -26.30 2.58
CA LEU A 534 -3.30 -25.58 1.37
C LEU A 534 -2.17 -24.58 1.63
N ILE A 535 -2.14 -23.94 2.80
CA ILE A 535 -1.01 -23.09 3.23
C ILE A 535 0.26 -23.92 3.38
N LEU A 536 0.19 -25.09 4.05
CA LEU A 536 1.34 -25.97 4.23
C LEU A 536 1.86 -26.51 2.90
N MET A 537 0.97 -26.89 1.98
CA MET A 537 1.33 -27.25 0.60
C MET A 537 1.93 -26.06 -0.15
N GLY A 538 1.47 -24.84 0.11
CA GLY A 538 1.97 -23.62 -0.49
C GLY A 538 3.31 -23.13 0.10
N ALA A 539 3.71 -23.61 1.27
CA ALA A 539 4.97 -23.21 1.90
C ALA A 539 6.21 -23.65 1.11
N SER A 540 6.07 -24.66 0.24
CA SER A 540 7.12 -25.05 -0.72
C SER A 540 7.16 -24.19 -1.98
N ASN A 541 6.20 -23.28 -2.16
CA ASN A 541 6.20 -22.36 -3.30
C ASN A 541 7.35 -21.36 -3.12
N ALA A 542 8.01 -20.98 -4.22
CA ALA A 542 8.97 -19.88 -4.18
C ALA A 542 8.23 -18.61 -3.73
N ALA A 543 8.71 -17.99 -2.66
CA ALA A 543 8.10 -16.77 -2.14
C ALA A 543 8.18 -15.66 -3.20
N SER A 544 7.03 -15.24 -3.73
CA SER A 544 6.98 -14.08 -4.61
C SER A 544 6.98 -12.81 -3.76
N GLN A 545 7.92 -11.91 -4.04
CA GLN A 545 7.88 -10.58 -3.43
C GLN A 545 6.56 -9.89 -3.78
N PHE A 546 6.01 -9.17 -2.80
CA PHE A 546 4.85 -8.32 -3.00
C PHE A 546 5.15 -7.31 -4.10
N ILE A 547 4.15 -6.97 -4.93
CA ILE A 547 4.37 -6.16 -6.14
C ILE A 547 5.01 -4.78 -5.85
N TYR A 548 4.77 -4.20 -4.67
CA TYR A 548 5.38 -2.94 -4.24
C TYR A 548 6.71 -3.13 -3.48
N PHE A 549 7.38 -4.28 -3.58
CA PHE A 549 8.74 -4.51 -3.11
C PHE A 549 9.70 -4.88 -4.25
N GLN A 550 9.22 -4.96 -5.49
CA GLN A 550 10.00 -5.33 -6.67
C GLN A 550 10.66 -4.07 -7.25
N PHE A 551 11.83 -3.68 -6.74
CA PHE A 551 12.59 -2.51 -7.19
C PHE A 551 14.07 -2.80 -7.29
#